data_AF-A0A3M8SN41-F1
#
_entry.id   AF-A0A3M8SN41-F1
#
_cell.length_a   1.000
_cell.length_b   1.000
_cell.length_c   1.000
_cell.angle_alpha   90.00
_cell.angle_beta   90.00
_cell.angle_gamma   90.00
#
_symmetry.space_group_name_H-M   'P 1'
#
loop_
_entity.id
_entity.type
_entity.pdbx_description
1 polymer ?
#
loop_
_entity_poly.entity_id
_entity_poly.type
_entity_poly.pdbx_seq_one_letter_code
_entity_poly.pdbx_strand_id
1 'polypeptide(L)'
;METWQPVTQDELESLITTQLADCSLEQQQLFERCKVAPRLVQIDRGGNVESVYVVAQAGRLVMYYEDVEEGFNISPLSPGGALTSPGHEQWDLRDAFRHLVAAEHSSNPKSPRERQPPMQVNRMPSPQYLIAHACFDCRKSFKVAPRPEREAVCPNCGGQLHEMGRSFKAPSAADAEQWAKVQALYNAGFRFFSYRSVSGPPLPERLSEVEAFIRDNPAHPLRVAAPNESVEPKPLGGSA
;
A
#
# COMPACT_ATOMS: atom_id res chain seq x y z
N MET A 1 -8.40 -21.94 -4.09
CA MET A 1 -7.28 -21.56 -3.22
C MET A 1 -6.11 -21.30 -4.14
N GLU A 2 -5.93 -20.05 -4.55
CA GLU A 2 -4.72 -19.66 -5.28
C GLU A 2 -3.59 -19.62 -4.26
N THR A 3 -2.61 -20.49 -4.44
CA THR A 3 -1.40 -20.54 -3.61
C THR A 3 -0.59 -19.28 -3.92
N TRP A 4 -0.28 -18.47 -2.90
CA TRP A 4 0.63 -17.33 -3.05
C TRP A 4 1.92 -17.79 -3.71
N GLN A 5 2.34 -17.07 -4.76
CA GLN A 5 3.62 -17.30 -5.44
C GLN A 5 4.49 -16.04 -5.27
N PRO A 6 5.77 -16.20 -4.92
CA PRO A 6 6.71 -15.10 -4.88
C PRO A 6 6.76 -14.39 -6.23
N VAL A 7 6.97 -13.06 -6.19
CA VAL A 7 7.13 -12.30 -7.44
C VAL A 7 8.36 -12.78 -8.19
N THR A 8 8.24 -12.98 -9.50
CA THR A 8 9.39 -13.24 -10.35
C THR A 8 10.11 -11.94 -10.70
N GLN A 9 11.36 -12.03 -11.13
CA GLN A 9 12.10 -10.87 -11.59
C GLN A 9 11.40 -10.18 -12.78
N ASP A 10 10.90 -10.94 -13.76
CA ASP A 10 10.24 -10.40 -14.94
C ASP A 10 8.93 -9.66 -14.60
N GLU A 11 8.17 -10.19 -13.64
CA GLU A 11 6.96 -9.53 -13.11
C GLU A 11 7.31 -8.24 -12.38
N LEU A 12 8.39 -8.23 -11.60
CA LEU A 12 8.86 -7.03 -10.92
C LEU A 12 9.38 -5.97 -11.90
N GLU A 13 10.10 -6.35 -12.94
CA GLU A 13 10.57 -5.44 -13.99
C GLU A 13 9.39 -4.84 -14.77
N SER A 14 8.39 -5.65 -15.08
CA SER A 14 7.13 -5.19 -15.69
C SER A 14 6.40 -4.20 -14.79
N LEU A 15 6.30 -4.50 -13.50
CA LEU A 15 5.68 -3.64 -12.50
C LEU A 15 6.38 -2.27 -12.39
N ILE A 16 7.71 -2.28 -12.29
CA ILE A 16 8.53 -1.06 -12.24
C ILE A 16 8.29 -0.24 -13.50
N THR A 17 8.31 -0.87 -14.68
CA THR A 17 8.08 -0.19 -15.96
C THR A 17 6.72 0.51 -15.98
N THR A 18 5.66 -0.16 -15.54
CA THR A 18 4.32 0.44 -15.47
C THR A 18 4.26 1.61 -14.50
N GLN A 19 4.76 1.46 -13.26
CA GLN A 19 4.70 2.54 -12.28
C GLN A 19 5.63 3.72 -12.61
N LEU A 20 6.75 3.46 -13.30
CA LEU A 20 7.69 4.50 -13.72
C LEU A 20 7.09 5.41 -14.81
N ALA A 21 6.17 4.89 -15.63
CA ALA A 21 5.42 5.70 -16.61
C ALA A 21 4.57 6.78 -15.92
N ASP A 22 4.09 6.53 -14.71
CA ASP A 22 3.34 7.48 -13.88
C ASP A 22 4.25 8.42 -13.07
N CYS A 23 5.57 8.24 -13.10
CA CYS A 23 6.51 9.10 -12.38
C CYS A 23 6.86 10.37 -13.16
N SER A 24 7.24 11.44 -12.45
CA SER A 24 7.73 12.67 -13.09
C SER A 24 9.07 12.45 -13.79
N LEU A 25 9.44 13.30 -14.74
CA LEU A 25 10.73 13.21 -15.43
C LEU A 25 11.92 13.23 -14.45
N GLU A 26 11.85 14.03 -13.39
CA GLU A 26 12.87 14.07 -12.33
C GLU A 26 12.98 12.73 -11.58
N GLN A 27 11.85 12.08 -11.31
CA GLN A 27 11.82 10.77 -10.64
C GLN A 27 12.35 9.67 -11.56
N GLN A 28 12.03 9.71 -12.86
CA GLN A 28 12.57 8.78 -13.84
C GLN A 28 14.10 8.93 -13.96
N GLN A 29 14.60 10.16 -14.03
CA GLN A 29 16.03 10.44 -14.05
C GLN A 29 16.72 10.00 -12.75
N LEU A 30 16.08 10.21 -11.60
CA LEU A 30 16.58 9.71 -10.32
C LEU A 30 16.73 8.19 -10.35
N PHE A 31 15.69 7.47 -10.81
CA PHE A 31 15.73 6.02 -10.92
C PHE A 31 16.87 5.57 -11.82
N GLU A 32 17.07 6.18 -12.99
CA GLU A 32 18.17 5.83 -13.88
C GLU A 32 19.56 5.96 -13.21
N ARG A 33 19.74 6.90 -12.28
CA ARG A 33 21.01 7.06 -11.55
C ARG A 33 21.22 6.02 -10.46
N CYS A 34 20.15 5.55 -9.83
CA CYS A 34 20.24 4.69 -8.65
C CYS A 34 19.74 3.26 -8.89
N LYS A 35 19.13 2.96 -10.03
CA LYS A 35 18.62 1.63 -10.36
C LYS A 35 19.76 0.62 -10.36
N VAL A 36 19.46 -0.55 -9.86
CA VAL A 36 20.35 -1.71 -9.93
C VAL A 36 19.60 -2.84 -10.63
N ALA A 37 20.34 -3.80 -11.20
CA ALA A 37 19.71 -5.04 -11.63
C ALA A 37 18.98 -5.67 -10.43
N PRO A 38 17.71 -6.07 -10.56
CA PRO A 38 16.96 -6.69 -9.46
C PRO A 38 17.77 -7.83 -8.85
N ARG A 39 18.02 -7.75 -7.54
CA ARG A 39 18.80 -8.76 -6.83
C ARG A 39 18.17 -9.09 -5.49
N LEU A 40 18.17 -10.37 -5.13
CA LEU A 40 17.67 -10.82 -3.84
C LEU A 40 18.64 -10.43 -2.72
N VAL A 41 18.08 -9.90 -1.65
CA VAL A 41 18.79 -9.52 -0.42
C VAL A 41 18.09 -10.14 0.77
N GLN A 42 18.89 -10.63 1.72
CA GLN A 42 18.38 -11.18 2.97
C GLN A 42 17.77 -10.08 3.83
N ILE A 43 16.58 -10.33 4.35
CA ILE A 43 15.88 -9.45 5.27
C ILE A 43 15.60 -10.19 6.57
N ASP A 44 16.03 -9.62 7.69
CA ASP A 44 15.82 -10.16 9.03
C ASP A 44 14.61 -9.48 9.68
N ARG A 45 13.57 -10.28 9.96
CA ARG A 45 12.35 -9.86 10.65
C ARG A 45 12.32 -10.43 12.07
N GLY A 46 13.27 -10.03 12.89
CA GLY A 46 13.31 -10.45 14.30
C GLY A 46 13.66 -11.92 14.47
N GLY A 47 14.59 -12.42 13.67
CA GLY A 47 15.09 -13.80 13.69
C GLY A 47 14.60 -14.67 12.53
N ASN A 48 13.59 -14.21 11.77
CA ASN A 48 13.13 -14.86 10.55
C ASN A 48 13.81 -14.21 9.35
N VAL A 49 14.67 -14.98 8.66
CA VAL A 49 15.42 -14.50 7.51
C VAL A 49 14.69 -14.89 6.23
N GLU A 50 14.28 -13.88 5.46
CA GLU A 50 13.61 -14.02 4.17
C GLU A 50 14.42 -13.32 3.07
N SER A 51 13.93 -13.30 1.84
CA SER A 51 14.57 -12.60 0.73
C SER A 51 13.60 -11.63 0.04
N VAL A 52 14.10 -10.44 -0.29
CA VAL A 52 13.36 -9.40 -1.03
C VAL A 52 14.19 -8.90 -2.21
N TYR A 53 13.54 -8.39 -3.26
CA TYR A 53 14.24 -7.82 -4.40
C TYR A 53 14.63 -6.37 -4.14
N VAL A 54 15.92 -6.05 -4.21
CA VAL A 54 16.42 -4.68 -4.28
C VAL A 54 16.41 -4.21 -5.74
N VAL A 55 15.86 -3.03 -5.98
CA VAL A 55 15.67 -2.46 -7.33
C VAL A 55 16.39 -1.14 -7.54
N ALA A 56 16.73 -0.43 -6.46
CA ALA A 56 17.57 0.76 -6.51
C ALA A 56 18.45 0.88 -5.25
N GLN A 57 19.61 1.52 -5.40
CA GLN A 57 20.56 1.75 -4.34
C GLN A 57 21.18 3.15 -4.42
N ALA A 58 21.13 3.88 -3.31
CA ALA A 58 21.72 5.20 -3.12
C ALA A 58 22.63 5.16 -1.89
N GLY A 59 23.94 5.02 -2.12
CA GLY A 59 24.90 4.78 -1.03
C GLY A 59 24.59 3.48 -0.27
N ARG A 60 24.24 3.61 1.02
CA ARG A 60 23.83 2.48 1.87
C ARG A 60 22.33 2.23 1.86
N LEU A 61 21.52 3.15 1.35
CA LEU A 61 20.07 2.97 1.29
C LEU A 61 19.71 2.16 0.06
N VAL A 62 18.81 1.21 0.24
CA VAL A 62 18.22 0.44 -0.86
C VAL A 62 16.72 0.64 -0.88
N MET A 63 16.19 0.75 -2.08
CA MET A 63 14.77 0.56 -2.36
C MET A 63 14.57 -0.90 -2.71
N TYR A 64 13.69 -1.58 -1.98
CA TYR A 64 13.37 -2.98 -2.20
C TYR A 64 11.86 -3.18 -2.32
N TYR A 65 11.48 -4.23 -3.03
CA TYR A 65 10.10 -4.65 -3.22
C TYR A 65 9.79 -5.85 -2.34
N GLU A 66 8.65 -5.78 -1.66
CA GLU A 66 8.10 -6.84 -0.83
C GLU A 66 6.87 -7.43 -1.51
N ASP A 67 6.89 -8.73 -1.77
CA ASP A 67 5.91 -9.43 -2.59
C ASP A 67 4.68 -9.95 -1.82
N VAL A 68 4.79 -10.12 -0.50
CA VAL A 68 3.65 -10.41 0.38
C VAL A 68 2.79 -9.16 0.59
N GLU A 69 3.42 -8.04 0.91
CA GLU A 69 2.74 -6.76 1.15
C GLU A 69 2.59 -5.90 -0.12
N GLU A 70 3.12 -6.41 -1.23
CA GLU A 70 3.05 -5.86 -2.57
C GLU A 70 3.61 -4.44 -2.77
N GLY A 71 4.54 -3.95 -1.96
CA GLY A 71 4.97 -2.54 -2.00
C GLY A 71 6.49 -2.32 -1.96
N PHE A 72 6.89 -1.08 -2.26
CA PHE A 72 8.28 -0.62 -2.16
C PHE A 72 8.58 -0.05 -0.77
N ASN A 73 9.73 -0.43 -0.23
CA ASN A 73 10.23 0.04 1.05
C ASN A 73 11.66 0.56 0.89
N ILE A 74 12.12 1.39 1.82
CA ILE A 74 13.51 1.90 1.82
C ILE A 74 14.15 1.61 3.16
N SER A 75 15.32 0.97 3.14
CA SER A 75 16.08 0.71 4.36
C SER A 75 17.59 0.71 4.09
N PRO A 76 18.42 1.00 5.09
CA PRO A 76 19.86 0.89 4.95
C PRO A 76 20.31 -0.58 4.93
N LEU A 77 21.26 -0.90 4.06
CA LEU A 77 22.01 -2.14 4.14
C LEU A 77 22.95 -2.12 5.35
N SER A 78 22.95 -3.22 6.09
CA SER A 78 24.00 -3.53 7.06
C SER A 78 25.35 -3.70 6.34
N PRO A 79 26.49 -3.62 7.05
CA PRO A 79 27.80 -3.89 6.43
C PRO A 79 27.91 -5.29 5.82
N GLY A 80 27.13 -6.25 6.33
CA GLY A 80 27.03 -7.61 5.79
C GLY A 80 26.09 -7.74 4.59
N GLY A 81 25.51 -6.64 4.10
CA GLY A 81 24.64 -6.64 2.92
C GLY A 81 23.21 -7.12 3.17
N ALA A 82 22.80 -7.33 4.43
CA ALA A 82 21.43 -7.69 4.81
C ALA A 82 20.62 -6.48 5.29
N LEU A 83 19.29 -6.55 5.16
CA LEU A 83 18.33 -5.60 5.71
C LEU A 83 17.98 -6.04 7.14
N THR A 84 18.43 -5.25 8.13
CA THR A 84 18.23 -5.55 9.57
C THR A 84 17.21 -4.62 10.23
N SER A 85 16.69 -3.67 9.47
CA SER A 85 15.61 -2.78 9.91
C SER A 85 14.60 -2.68 8.77
N PRO A 86 13.75 -3.71 8.59
CA PRO A 86 12.71 -3.72 7.57
C PRO A 86 11.84 -2.47 7.65
N GLY A 87 11.56 -1.88 6.50
CA GLY A 87 10.50 -0.90 6.30
C GLY A 87 9.11 -1.53 6.37
N HIS A 88 8.09 -0.68 6.53
CA HIS A 88 6.67 -1.05 6.60
C HIS A 88 5.81 -0.12 5.74
N GLU A 89 6.45 0.63 4.86
CA GLU A 89 5.86 1.74 4.12
C GLU A 89 4.97 1.26 2.97
N GLN A 90 5.38 0.19 2.28
CA GLN A 90 4.69 -0.42 1.15
C GLN A 90 4.26 0.62 0.12
N TRP A 91 5.17 1.49 -0.28
CA TRP A 91 4.86 2.57 -1.21
C TRP A 91 4.64 2.06 -2.64
N ASP A 92 3.97 2.87 -3.44
CA ASP A 92 4.21 2.84 -4.89
C ASP A 92 5.60 3.47 -5.19
N LEU A 93 6.07 3.29 -6.42
CA LEU A 93 7.39 3.73 -6.85
C LEU A 93 7.51 5.26 -6.78
N ARG A 94 6.43 5.99 -7.04
CA ARG A 94 6.37 7.46 -6.98
C ARG A 94 6.60 7.96 -5.55
N ASP A 95 5.90 7.40 -4.58
CA ASP A 95 6.04 7.72 -3.16
C ASP A 95 7.43 7.31 -2.65
N ALA A 96 7.92 6.12 -3.05
CA ALA A 96 9.26 5.66 -2.70
C ALA A 96 10.36 6.63 -3.17
N PHE A 97 10.25 7.19 -4.38
CA PHE A 97 11.23 8.18 -4.85
C PHE A 97 11.26 9.46 -4.02
N ARG A 98 10.12 9.97 -3.55
CA ARG A 98 10.10 11.18 -2.71
C ARG A 98 10.94 10.97 -1.44
N HIS A 99 10.91 9.77 -0.89
CA HIS A 99 11.64 9.42 0.32
C HIS A 99 13.11 9.08 0.06
N LEU A 100 13.43 8.46 -1.08
CA LEU A 100 14.83 8.23 -1.48
C LEU A 100 15.58 9.56 -1.63
N VAL A 101 14.95 10.57 -2.25
CA VAL A 101 15.52 11.93 -2.39
C VAL A 101 15.77 12.58 -1.03
N ALA A 102 14.77 12.57 -0.14
CA ALA A 102 14.92 13.14 1.20
C ALA A 102 16.09 12.50 1.99
N ALA A 103 16.29 11.20 1.83
CA ALA A 103 17.34 10.47 2.52
C ALA A 103 18.74 10.72 1.94
N GLU A 104 18.89 10.90 0.62
CA GLU A 104 20.16 11.36 0.00
C GLU A 104 20.56 12.75 0.50
N HIS A 105 19.61 13.69 0.58
CA HIS A 105 19.88 15.07 1.02
C HIS A 105 20.27 15.14 2.50
N SER A 106 19.74 14.25 3.35
CA SER A 106 20.11 14.16 4.76
C SER A 106 21.49 13.51 4.98
N SER A 107 21.98 12.75 4.00
CA SER A 107 23.29 12.08 4.02
C SER A 107 24.45 12.99 3.57
N ASN A 108 24.16 14.21 3.09
CA ASN A 108 25.16 15.19 2.70
C ASN A 108 25.58 16.03 3.92
N PRO A 109 26.82 15.92 4.43
CA PRO A 109 27.20 16.57 5.68
C PRO A 109 27.27 18.09 5.52
N LYS A 110 26.29 18.82 6.04
CA LYS A 110 26.52 20.22 6.41
C LYS A 110 27.44 20.26 7.63
N SER A 111 28.45 21.13 7.52
CA SER A 111 29.47 21.57 8.49
C SER A 111 29.17 21.31 9.99
N PRO A 112 30.16 20.90 10.80
CA PRO A 112 29.93 20.41 12.16
C PRO A 112 29.42 21.54 13.06
N ARG A 113 28.16 21.44 13.50
CA ARG A 113 27.71 22.10 14.72
C ARG A 113 27.80 21.11 15.88
N GLU A 114 28.27 21.63 17.01
CA GLU A 114 28.59 20.92 18.25
C GLU A 114 27.58 19.82 18.59
N ARG A 115 28.13 18.64 18.92
CA ARG A 115 27.36 17.50 19.43
C ARG A 115 26.83 17.87 20.81
N GLN A 116 25.54 18.15 20.90
CA GLN A 116 24.84 18.11 22.18
C GLN A 116 24.78 16.65 22.69
N PRO A 117 24.84 16.43 24.01
CA PRO A 117 24.79 15.09 24.60
C PRO A 117 23.47 14.39 24.24
N PRO A 118 23.45 13.04 24.21
CA PRO A 118 22.31 12.30 23.70
C PRO A 118 21.10 12.56 24.60
N MET A 119 20.11 13.31 24.09
CA MET A 119 18.77 13.29 24.65
C MET A 119 18.29 11.85 24.58
N GLN A 120 17.79 11.35 25.72
CA GLN A 120 17.09 10.08 25.78
C GLN A 120 15.97 10.12 24.74
N VAL A 121 16.16 9.39 23.64
CA VAL A 121 15.14 9.16 22.64
C VAL A 121 14.03 8.36 23.33
N ASN A 122 12.98 9.06 23.76
CA ASN A 122 11.69 8.44 23.97
C ASN A 122 11.41 7.64 22.69
N ARG A 123 11.47 6.31 22.79
CA ARG A 123 11.12 5.40 21.70
C ARG A 123 9.69 5.73 21.32
N MET A 124 9.53 6.52 20.25
CA MET A 124 8.22 6.73 19.65
C MET A 124 7.70 5.34 19.26
N PRO A 125 6.46 4.98 19.63
CA PRO A 125 5.89 3.72 19.17
C PRO A 125 5.93 3.69 17.65
N SER A 126 6.32 2.55 17.09
CA SER A 126 6.37 2.30 15.65
C SER A 126 5.08 2.81 14.98
N PRO A 127 5.16 3.41 13.77
CA PRO A 127 3.95 3.82 13.05
C PRO A 127 3.08 2.57 12.89
N GLN A 128 1.93 2.56 13.56
CA GLN A 128 1.02 1.43 13.49
C GLN A 128 0.61 1.26 12.03
N TYR A 129 0.73 0.06 11.50
CA TYR A 129 0.23 -0.33 10.18
C TYR A 129 -1.26 0.04 10.11
N LEU A 130 -1.65 1.12 9.44
CA LEU A 130 -3.07 1.52 9.39
C LEU A 130 -3.70 1.15 8.05
N ILE A 131 -4.81 0.41 8.09
CA ILE A 131 -5.59 0.04 6.92
C ILE A 131 -6.83 0.95 6.83
N ALA A 132 -7.14 1.41 5.61
CA ALA A 132 -8.36 2.17 5.39
C ALA A 132 -9.59 1.25 5.52
N HIS A 133 -10.54 1.69 6.35
CA HIS A 133 -11.85 1.09 6.53
C HIS A 133 -12.93 2.06 6.08
N ALA A 134 -14.04 1.54 5.54
CA ALA A 134 -15.22 2.28 5.17
C ALA A 134 -16.33 2.06 6.20
N CYS A 135 -17.03 3.13 6.58
CA CYS A 135 -18.35 3.05 7.18
C CYS A 135 -19.38 3.42 6.11
N PHE A 136 -20.19 2.45 5.68
CA PHE A 136 -21.23 2.69 4.67
C PHE A 136 -22.42 3.47 5.23
N ASP A 137 -22.68 3.39 6.54
CA ASP A 137 -23.77 4.13 7.20
C ASP A 137 -23.56 5.65 7.13
N CYS A 138 -22.37 6.11 7.52
CA CYS A 138 -22.08 7.55 7.55
C CYS A 138 -21.21 8.03 6.39
N ARG A 139 -20.88 7.15 5.43
CA ARG A 139 -20.09 7.47 4.23
C ARG A 139 -18.76 8.18 4.57
N LYS A 140 -18.03 7.63 5.54
CA LYS A 140 -16.71 8.10 5.98
C LYS A 140 -15.70 6.96 5.99
N SER A 141 -14.43 7.30 5.85
CA SER A 141 -13.33 6.35 6.00
C SER A 141 -12.46 6.66 7.21
N PHE A 142 -11.90 5.60 7.79
CA PHE A 142 -11.03 5.69 8.96
C PHE A 142 -9.83 4.78 8.76
N LYS A 143 -8.68 5.22 9.26
CA LYS A 143 -7.45 4.44 9.27
C LYS A 143 -7.38 3.67 10.60
N VAL A 144 -7.44 2.35 10.53
CA VAL A 144 -7.51 1.47 11.71
C VAL A 144 -6.34 0.50 11.68
N ALA A 145 -5.70 0.28 12.84
CA ALA A 145 -4.69 -0.76 12.97
C ALA A 145 -5.33 -2.15 12.89
N PRO A 146 -4.73 -3.13 12.20
CA PRO A 146 -5.22 -4.50 12.14
C PRO A 146 -5.46 -5.06 13.54
N ARG A 147 -6.69 -5.48 13.79
CA ARG A 147 -7.08 -6.16 15.02
C ARG A 147 -7.88 -7.40 14.62
N PRO A 148 -7.21 -8.52 14.28
CA PRO A 148 -7.89 -9.71 13.74
C PRO A 148 -8.93 -10.30 14.69
N GLU A 149 -8.85 -9.98 15.99
CA GLU A 149 -9.76 -10.50 17.01
C GLU A 149 -10.99 -9.62 17.27
N ARG A 150 -11.10 -8.44 16.62
CA ARG A 150 -12.21 -7.51 16.87
C ARG A 150 -12.66 -6.80 15.60
N GLU A 151 -13.96 -6.87 15.34
CA GLU A 151 -14.59 -6.01 14.34
C GLU A 151 -14.43 -4.54 14.73
N ALA A 152 -14.04 -3.71 13.75
CA ALA A 152 -13.85 -2.29 13.97
C ALA A 152 -15.21 -1.57 13.98
N VAL A 153 -15.36 -0.62 14.91
CA VAL A 153 -16.58 0.19 15.05
C VAL A 153 -16.30 1.63 14.61
N CYS A 154 -17.26 2.22 13.90
CA CYS A 154 -17.17 3.57 13.37
C CYS A 154 -17.21 4.58 14.52
N PRO A 155 -16.16 5.42 14.69
CA PRO A 155 -16.13 6.41 15.76
C PRO A 155 -17.11 7.58 15.53
N ASN A 156 -17.70 7.69 14.34
CA ASN A 156 -18.65 8.76 14.01
C ASN A 156 -20.12 8.38 14.27
N CYS A 157 -20.54 7.17 13.92
CA CYS A 157 -21.94 6.75 14.04
C CYS A 157 -22.16 5.46 14.85
N GLY A 158 -21.10 4.79 15.30
CA GLY A 158 -21.20 3.49 15.99
C GLY A 158 -21.52 2.30 15.08
N GLY A 159 -21.68 2.51 13.77
CA GLY A 159 -21.87 1.44 12.79
C GLY A 159 -20.62 0.59 12.54
N GLN A 160 -20.74 -0.47 11.75
CA GLN A 160 -19.62 -1.36 11.45
C GLN A 160 -18.62 -0.68 10.50
N LEU A 161 -17.32 -0.93 10.72
CA LEU A 161 -16.26 -0.58 9.79
C LEU A 161 -15.84 -1.79 8.98
N HIS A 162 -15.75 -1.58 7.67
CA HIS A 162 -15.41 -2.59 6.69
C HIS A 162 -14.00 -2.34 6.18
N GLU A 163 -13.09 -3.31 6.35
CA GLU A 163 -11.73 -3.20 5.83
C GLU A 163 -11.75 -3.10 4.30
N MET A 164 -11.23 -2.01 3.74
CA MET A 164 -11.26 -1.74 2.30
C MET A 164 -9.93 -1.98 1.63
N GLY A 165 -8.83 -1.86 2.37
CA GLY A 165 -7.47 -1.95 1.85
C GLY A 165 -6.76 -0.61 1.69
N ARG A 166 -5.43 -0.66 1.61
CA ARG A 166 -4.54 0.50 1.78
C ARG A 166 -4.64 1.53 0.66
N SER A 167 -4.91 1.08 -0.55
CA SER A 167 -5.05 1.93 -1.74
C SER A 167 -6.46 2.51 -1.88
N PHE A 168 -7.39 2.19 -0.96
CA PHE A 168 -8.73 2.74 -0.98
C PHE A 168 -8.73 4.26 -0.85
N LYS A 169 -9.31 4.94 -1.84
CA LYS A 169 -9.60 6.37 -1.80
C LYS A 169 -11.09 6.55 -1.59
N ALA A 170 -11.46 7.03 -0.40
CA ALA A 170 -12.86 7.23 -0.06
C ALA A 170 -13.48 8.33 -0.94
N PRO A 171 -14.67 8.11 -1.51
CA PRO A 171 -15.43 9.16 -2.17
C PRO A 171 -15.79 10.29 -1.20
N SER A 172 -16.21 11.43 -1.73
CA SER A 172 -16.86 12.47 -0.93
C SER A 172 -18.05 11.88 -0.17
N ALA A 173 -18.23 12.26 1.10
CA ALA A 173 -19.35 11.76 1.92
C ALA A 173 -20.72 12.07 1.29
N ALA A 174 -20.83 13.16 0.51
CA ALA A 174 -22.07 13.55 -0.18
C ALA A 174 -22.38 12.69 -1.42
N ASP A 175 -21.40 11.98 -1.97
CA ASP A 175 -21.52 11.23 -3.22
C ASP A 175 -22.14 9.84 -2.98
N ALA A 176 -23.46 9.81 -2.78
CA ALA A 176 -24.18 8.58 -2.47
C ALA A 176 -24.00 7.49 -3.55
N GLU A 177 -23.91 7.88 -4.83
CA GLU A 177 -23.74 6.94 -5.93
C GLU A 177 -22.37 6.25 -5.86
N GLN A 178 -21.29 7.01 -5.66
CA GLN A 178 -19.96 6.41 -5.53
C GLN A 178 -19.84 5.57 -4.25
N TRP A 179 -20.48 5.96 -3.15
CA TRP A 179 -20.49 5.13 -1.95
C TRP A 179 -21.24 3.81 -2.16
N ALA A 180 -22.38 3.83 -2.85
CA ALA A 180 -23.09 2.60 -3.23
C ALA A 180 -22.26 1.73 -4.18
N LYS A 181 -21.52 2.33 -5.12
CA LYS A 181 -20.59 1.61 -6.00
C LYS A 181 -19.53 0.85 -5.20
N VAL A 182 -18.88 1.56 -4.27
CA VAL A 182 -17.86 0.99 -3.39
C VAL A 182 -18.45 -0.13 -2.53
N GLN A 183 -19.65 0.05 -1.99
CA GLN A 183 -20.34 -0.97 -1.19
C GLN A 183 -20.67 -2.22 -2.00
N ALA A 184 -21.19 -2.06 -3.21
CA ALA A 184 -21.51 -3.17 -4.11
C ALA A 184 -20.25 -3.98 -4.49
N LEU A 185 -19.14 -3.30 -4.79
CA LEU A 185 -17.85 -3.95 -5.01
C LEU A 185 -17.37 -4.69 -3.76
N TYR A 186 -17.44 -4.06 -2.57
CA TYR A 186 -17.06 -4.69 -1.30
C TYR A 186 -17.85 -5.98 -1.04
N ASN A 187 -19.18 -5.92 -1.23
CA ASN A 187 -20.09 -7.05 -1.07
C ASN A 187 -19.78 -8.17 -2.08
N ALA A 188 -19.32 -7.83 -3.28
CA ALA A 188 -18.89 -8.83 -4.27
C ALA A 188 -17.52 -9.45 -3.96
N GLY A 189 -16.82 -8.99 -2.92
CA GLY A 189 -15.52 -9.51 -2.49
C GLY A 189 -14.33 -8.65 -2.90
N PHE A 190 -14.56 -7.47 -3.48
CA PHE A 190 -13.48 -6.58 -3.91
C PHE A 190 -12.86 -5.83 -2.75
N ARG A 191 -11.53 -5.69 -2.80
CA ARG A 191 -10.73 -4.87 -1.90
C ARG A 191 -9.68 -4.10 -2.68
N PHE A 192 -9.18 -3.02 -2.10
CA PHE A 192 -8.34 -2.03 -2.74
C PHE A 192 -6.92 -2.11 -2.14
N PHE A 193 -6.26 -3.26 -2.35
CA PHE A 193 -4.94 -3.55 -1.78
C PHE A 193 -3.77 -3.29 -2.71
N SER A 194 -3.97 -3.01 -4.01
CA SER A 194 -2.83 -3.05 -4.93
C SER A 194 -1.96 -1.79 -4.88
N TYR A 195 -0.66 -2.01 -4.75
CA TYR A 195 0.37 -1.17 -5.35
C TYR A 195 0.85 -1.78 -6.67
N ARG A 196 0.50 -3.04 -7.00
CA ARG A 196 0.79 -3.61 -8.33
C ARG A 196 -0.15 -3.09 -9.41
N SER A 197 0.39 -2.92 -10.62
CA SER A 197 -0.39 -2.91 -11.85
C SER A 197 -1.05 -4.27 -12.01
N VAL A 198 -2.27 -4.40 -11.50
CA VAL A 198 -3.05 -5.62 -11.66
C VAL A 198 -3.40 -5.78 -13.14
N SER A 199 -3.05 -6.92 -13.73
CA SER A 199 -3.54 -7.29 -15.06
C SER A 199 -5.05 -7.54 -14.95
N GLY A 200 -5.84 -6.53 -15.28
CA GLY A 200 -7.29 -6.57 -15.19
C GLY A 200 -7.93 -5.29 -15.72
N PRO A 201 -9.21 -5.35 -16.13
CA PRO A 201 -9.91 -4.15 -16.55
C PRO A 201 -10.02 -3.16 -15.37
N PRO A 202 -10.02 -1.85 -15.65
CA PRO A 202 -10.22 -0.86 -14.61
C PRO A 202 -11.56 -1.07 -13.91
N LEU A 203 -11.61 -0.78 -12.61
CA LEU A 203 -12.86 -0.80 -11.85
C LEU A 203 -13.89 0.14 -12.49
N PRO A 204 -15.19 -0.20 -12.43
CA PRO A 204 -16.24 0.61 -13.04
C PRO A 204 -16.26 2.03 -12.47
N GLU A 205 -16.53 3.01 -13.33
CA GLU A 205 -16.59 4.41 -12.91
C GLU A 205 -17.95 4.72 -12.27
N ARG A 206 -19.02 4.09 -12.78
CA ARG A 206 -20.41 4.35 -12.38
C ARG A 206 -21.04 3.16 -11.66
N LEU A 207 -22.01 3.44 -10.79
CA LEU A 207 -22.74 2.39 -10.07
C LEU A 207 -23.45 1.42 -11.01
N SER A 208 -24.06 1.93 -12.10
CA SER A 208 -24.81 1.12 -13.05
C SER A 208 -23.97 0.05 -13.77
N GLU A 209 -22.65 0.19 -13.79
CA GLU A 209 -21.73 -0.74 -14.48
C GLU A 209 -21.30 -1.89 -13.57
N VAL A 210 -21.50 -1.77 -12.25
CA VAL A 210 -20.95 -2.69 -11.25
C VAL A 210 -21.45 -4.11 -11.44
N GLU A 211 -22.76 -4.29 -11.65
CA GLU A 211 -23.34 -5.63 -11.79
C GLU A 211 -22.78 -6.38 -13.00
N ALA A 212 -22.74 -5.71 -14.16
CA ALA A 212 -22.14 -6.28 -15.37
C ALA A 212 -20.65 -6.56 -15.16
N PHE A 213 -19.92 -5.61 -14.55
CA PHE A 213 -18.50 -5.77 -14.27
C PHE A 213 -18.20 -6.98 -13.38
N ILE A 214 -18.96 -7.18 -12.29
CA ILE A 214 -18.77 -8.33 -11.38
C ILE A 214 -19.03 -9.65 -12.11
N ARG A 215 -20.10 -9.70 -12.92
CA ARG A 215 -20.46 -10.88 -13.72
C ARG A 215 -19.37 -11.22 -14.73
N ASP A 216 -18.86 -10.21 -15.42
CA ASP A 216 -17.94 -10.39 -16.54
C ASP A 216 -16.48 -10.58 -16.06
N ASN A 217 -16.18 -10.24 -14.79
CA ASN A 217 -14.84 -10.36 -14.20
C ASN A 217 -14.82 -11.20 -12.91
N PRO A 218 -15.14 -12.51 -12.98
CA PRO A 218 -15.25 -13.35 -11.80
C PRO A 218 -13.92 -13.57 -11.06
N ALA A 219 -12.80 -13.59 -11.80
CA ALA A 219 -11.43 -13.78 -11.29
C ALA A 219 -10.63 -12.47 -11.28
N HIS A 220 -11.30 -11.32 -11.09
CA HIS A 220 -10.62 -10.04 -11.02
C HIS A 220 -9.59 -10.02 -9.88
N PRO A 221 -8.34 -9.53 -10.07
CA PRO A 221 -7.29 -9.61 -9.03
C PRO A 221 -7.64 -8.91 -7.71
N LEU A 222 -8.46 -7.85 -7.78
CA LEU A 222 -8.95 -7.16 -6.58
C LEU A 222 -10.08 -7.89 -5.84
N ARG A 223 -10.64 -8.97 -6.40
CA ARG A 223 -11.72 -9.77 -5.81
C ARG A 223 -11.14 -10.88 -4.94
N VAL A 224 -10.68 -10.49 -3.75
CA VAL A 224 -9.90 -11.35 -2.84
C VAL A 224 -10.71 -11.98 -1.71
N ALA A 225 -11.95 -11.54 -1.49
CA ALA A 225 -12.82 -12.04 -0.44
C ALA A 225 -14.02 -12.79 -1.02
N ALA A 226 -14.60 -13.70 -0.23
CA ALA A 226 -15.90 -14.27 -0.56
C ALA A 226 -16.99 -13.18 -0.59
N PRO A 227 -18.06 -13.36 -1.39
CA PRO A 227 -19.19 -12.44 -1.36
C PRO A 227 -19.75 -12.27 0.06
N ASN A 228 -20.01 -11.03 0.44
CA ASN A 228 -20.58 -10.67 1.72
C ASN A 228 -22.00 -10.14 1.54
N GLU A 229 -22.97 -11.01 1.80
CA GLU A 229 -24.40 -10.68 1.72
C GLU A 229 -24.95 -10.05 3.00
N SER A 230 -24.16 -10.03 4.08
CA SER A 230 -24.61 -9.52 5.40
C SER A 230 -24.61 -7.99 5.50
N VAL A 231 -24.01 -7.29 4.53
CA VAL A 231 -23.95 -5.84 4.49
C VAL A 231 -25.01 -5.31 3.53
N GLU A 232 -26.14 -4.89 4.08
CA GLU A 232 -27.26 -4.38 3.28
C GLU A 232 -26.89 -3.11 2.49
N PRO A 233 -27.19 -3.05 1.18
CA PRO A 233 -26.96 -1.87 0.36
C PRO A 233 -27.66 -0.65 0.97
N LYS A 234 -26.92 0.45 1.15
CA LYS A 234 -27.53 1.68 1.67
C LYS A 234 -28.35 2.35 0.57
N PRO A 235 -29.58 2.81 0.85
CA PRO A 235 -30.39 3.50 -0.13
C PRO A 235 -29.66 4.78 -0.59
N LEU A 236 -29.77 5.10 -1.88
CA LEU A 236 -29.15 6.28 -2.48
C LEU A 236 -29.74 7.61 -1.95
N GLY A 237 -30.85 7.56 -1.21
CA GLY A 237 -31.53 8.72 -0.64
C GLY A 237 -31.24 8.90 0.85
N GLY A 238 -30.76 10.09 1.24
CA GLY A 238 -30.75 10.55 2.63
C GLY A 238 -29.63 11.53 2.95
N SER A 239 -29.93 12.83 2.85
CA SER A 239 -29.27 13.87 3.63
C SER A 239 -29.38 13.56 5.12
N ALA A 240 -28.35 13.93 5.89
CA ALA A 240 -28.57 14.33 7.27
C ALA A 240 -29.35 15.65 7.31
#